data_AF-A0A704A9D3-F1
#
_entry.id   AF-A0A704A9D3-F1
#
_cell.length_a   1.000
_cell.length_b   1.000
_cell.length_c   1.000
_cell.angle_alpha   90.00
_cell.angle_beta   90.00
_cell.angle_gamma   90.00
#
_symmetry.space_group_name_H-M   'P 1'
#
loop_
_entity.id
_entity.type
_entity.pdbx_description
1 polymer ?
#
loop_
_entity_poly.entity_id
_entity_poly.type
_entity_poly.pdbx_seq_one_letter_code
_entity_poly.pdbx_strand_id
1 'polypeptide(L)'
;MSSRIDRDVINALIAGHFADPFSVLGMHQTQAGLEVRALLPDATDVWVIEPKTGRKVGKLECLDARGFFCGVLPRRKNFFRYQLAVTWHGQQNLIDDPYRFGPLIQEMDAWLLSEGTHLRPYETLGAHADTMDGVTGTRFSVWAPNARRVSVVGQFNYWDGRRHPMRLRKESGIWELFIPGAHNGQLYKFELLDANGNLRIKADPYAFEAQMRPETASMICGLPEKVTPSEERQKANQFDAPISIYEVHLGSWRRHTDNNFWLSYRELADQLVPYAKWMGFTHLELLPVNEHPFDGSWGYQPTGLYAPTRRFGTRDDFRYFINAAHAAGLNVILDWVPGHFPSDEFSLAEF
;
A
#
# COMPACT_ATOMS: atom_id res chain seq x y z
N MET A 1 20.02 28.30 -23.74
CA MET A 1 19.91 28.65 -22.31
C MET A 1 20.22 27.39 -21.52
N SER A 2 21.15 27.45 -20.57
CA SER A 2 21.66 26.28 -19.83
C SER A 2 20.53 25.51 -19.15
N SER A 3 20.31 24.25 -19.54
CA SER A 3 19.29 23.32 -19.00
C SER A 3 19.60 22.81 -17.59
N ARG A 4 20.35 23.57 -16.79
CA ARG A 4 20.66 23.18 -15.41
C ARG A 4 19.43 23.40 -14.55
N ILE A 5 19.01 22.36 -13.84
CA ILE A 5 17.97 22.46 -12.82
C ILE A 5 18.39 23.51 -11.79
N ASP A 6 17.42 24.32 -11.38
CA ASP A 6 17.60 25.33 -10.35
C ASP A 6 18.05 24.67 -9.03
N ARG A 7 19.04 25.27 -8.38
CA ARG A 7 19.57 24.80 -7.11
C ARG A 7 18.48 24.78 -6.03
N ASP A 8 17.50 25.68 -6.12
CA ASP A 8 16.37 25.73 -5.20
C ASP A 8 15.45 24.51 -5.34
N VAL A 9 15.28 23.99 -6.56
CA VAL A 9 14.52 22.75 -6.82
C VAL A 9 15.26 21.55 -6.24
N ILE A 10 16.59 21.48 -6.42
CA ILE A 10 17.43 20.43 -5.83
C ILE A 10 17.34 20.47 -4.30
N ASN A 11 17.41 21.67 -3.71
CA ASN A 11 17.26 21.87 -2.26
C ASN A 11 15.88 21.40 -1.76
N ALA A 12 14.81 21.78 -2.44
CA ALA A 12 13.44 21.39 -2.07
C ALA A 12 13.23 19.87 -2.16
N LEU A 13 13.80 19.23 -3.18
CA LEU A 13 13.71 17.78 -3.37
C LEU A 13 14.47 17.04 -2.26
N ILE A 14 15.71 17.43 -1.98
CA ILE A 14 16.54 16.81 -0.91
C ILE A 14 15.92 17.03 0.47
N ALA A 15 15.31 18.19 0.70
CA ALA A 15 14.60 18.49 1.95
C ALA A 15 13.27 17.75 2.09
N GLY A 16 12.80 17.05 1.04
CA GLY A 16 11.50 16.37 1.06
C GLY A 16 10.31 17.34 1.03
N HIS A 17 10.46 18.50 0.40
CA HIS A 17 9.42 19.53 0.27
C HIS A 17 8.93 19.74 -1.18
N PHE A 18 9.45 18.96 -2.13
CA PHE A 18 9.10 19.10 -3.54
C PHE A 18 7.91 18.20 -3.93
N ALA A 19 6.89 18.81 -4.55
CA ALA A 19 5.60 18.17 -4.82
C ALA A 19 5.56 17.34 -6.12
N ASP A 20 6.42 17.65 -7.10
CA ASP A 20 6.38 17.02 -8.43
C ASP A 20 7.72 16.34 -8.78
N PRO A 21 8.09 15.26 -8.07
CA PRO A 21 9.39 14.61 -8.27
C PRO A 21 9.59 14.12 -9.70
N PHE A 22 8.52 13.77 -10.45
CA PHE A 22 8.61 13.28 -11.83
C PHE A 22 8.97 14.37 -12.85
N SER A 23 8.73 15.65 -12.54
CA SER A 23 9.25 16.77 -13.36
C SER A 23 10.78 16.88 -13.33
N VAL A 24 11.41 16.28 -12.32
CA VAL A 24 12.85 16.37 -12.06
C VAL A 24 13.55 15.03 -12.22
N LEU A 25 13.12 13.99 -11.51
CA LEU A 25 13.75 12.68 -11.46
C LEU A 25 13.38 11.82 -12.67
N GLY A 26 14.16 10.78 -12.92
CA GLY A 26 13.99 9.86 -14.04
C GLY A 26 14.65 10.37 -15.33
N MET A 27 14.15 9.89 -16.46
CA MET A 27 14.67 10.20 -17.79
C MET A 27 13.87 11.30 -18.46
N HIS A 28 14.57 12.29 -19.02
CA HIS A 28 13.99 13.49 -19.64
C HIS A 28 14.57 13.73 -21.01
N GLN A 29 13.75 14.20 -21.96
CA GLN A 29 14.23 14.62 -23.27
C GLN A 29 14.73 16.06 -23.24
N THR A 30 15.94 16.29 -23.75
CA THR A 30 16.56 17.61 -23.84
C THR A 30 17.10 17.87 -25.26
N GLN A 31 17.53 19.10 -25.54
CA GLN A 31 18.20 19.43 -26.80
C GLN A 31 19.53 18.68 -27.00
N ALA A 32 20.19 18.28 -25.90
CA ALA A 32 21.48 17.60 -25.93
C ALA A 32 21.37 16.06 -25.96
N GLY A 33 20.15 15.51 -25.92
CA GLY A 33 19.87 14.07 -25.83
C GLY A 33 18.97 13.74 -24.64
N LEU A 34 18.93 12.47 -24.25
CA LEU A 34 18.23 12.05 -23.02
C LEU A 34 19.08 12.35 -21.79
N GLU A 35 18.48 12.97 -20.79
CA GLU A 35 19.11 13.27 -19.49
C GLU A 35 18.48 12.39 -18.42
N VAL A 36 19.30 11.73 -17.60
CA VAL A 36 18.83 10.91 -16.47
C VAL A 36 19.23 11.60 -15.18
N ARG A 37 18.27 11.73 -14.25
CA ARG A 37 18.44 12.39 -12.95
C ARG A 37 17.94 11.47 -11.84
N ALA A 38 18.73 11.35 -10.78
CA ALA A 38 18.42 10.49 -9.65
C ALA A 38 18.79 11.16 -8.33
N LEU A 39 17.94 11.00 -7.31
CA LEU A 39 18.25 11.34 -5.93
C LEU A 39 18.58 10.04 -5.18
N LEU A 40 19.86 9.83 -4.92
CA LEU A 40 20.41 8.64 -4.29
C LEU A 40 21.31 9.06 -3.13
N PRO A 41 20.74 9.30 -1.94
CA PRO A 41 21.53 9.64 -0.75
C PRO A 41 22.62 8.61 -0.50
N ASP A 42 23.77 9.09 -0.03
CA ASP A 42 24.98 8.31 0.32
C ASP A 42 25.66 7.57 -0.86
N ALA A 43 25.16 7.70 -2.09
CA ALA A 43 25.82 7.11 -3.25
C ALA A 43 27.09 7.87 -3.63
N THR A 44 28.11 7.15 -4.09
CA THR A 44 29.39 7.74 -4.52
C THR A 44 29.61 7.70 -6.03
N ASP A 45 28.99 6.74 -6.73
CA ASP A 45 29.14 6.56 -8.17
C ASP A 45 27.85 5.99 -8.77
N VAL A 46 27.37 6.58 -9.87
CA VAL A 46 26.13 6.18 -10.53
C VAL A 46 26.32 6.08 -12.03
N TRP A 47 25.93 4.94 -12.61
CA TRP A 47 25.92 4.70 -14.06
C TRP A 47 24.55 4.28 -14.55
N VAL A 48 24.18 4.73 -15.74
CA VAL A 48 23.03 4.22 -16.49
C VAL A 48 23.45 2.96 -17.24
N ILE A 49 22.73 1.86 -17.01
CA ILE A 49 22.99 0.55 -17.60
C ILE A 49 21.83 0.15 -18.52
N GLU A 50 22.16 -0.44 -19.68
CA GLU A 50 21.18 -1.13 -20.51
C GLU A 50 21.00 -2.57 -20.02
N PRO A 51 19.82 -2.96 -19.49
CA PRO A 51 19.66 -4.21 -18.74
C PRO A 51 19.87 -5.48 -19.59
N LYS A 52 19.60 -5.42 -20.90
CA LYS A 52 19.77 -6.58 -21.79
C LYS A 52 21.24 -6.92 -22.07
N THR A 53 22.11 -5.91 -22.09
CA THR A 53 23.51 -6.08 -22.50
C THR A 53 24.49 -5.88 -21.34
N GLY A 54 24.04 -5.34 -20.20
CA GLY A 54 24.89 -4.92 -19.09
C GLY A 54 25.78 -3.71 -19.44
N ARG A 55 25.59 -3.10 -20.62
CA ARG A 55 26.47 -2.04 -21.10
C ARG A 55 26.22 -0.75 -20.31
N LYS A 56 27.31 -0.15 -19.81
CA LYS A 56 27.34 1.23 -19.30
C LYS A 56 27.05 2.21 -20.43
N VAL A 57 25.88 2.86 -20.37
CA VAL A 57 25.39 3.82 -21.38
C VAL A 57 25.95 5.22 -21.11
N GLY A 58 26.05 5.61 -19.84
CA GLY A 58 26.63 6.87 -19.42
C GLY A 58 26.79 6.95 -17.91
N LYS A 59 27.71 7.81 -17.47
CA LYS A 59 27.94 8.11 -16.05
C LYS A 59 27.10 9.32 -15.65
N LEU A 60 26.53 9.31 -14.45
CA LEU A 60 25.89 10.49 -13.88
C LEU A 60 26.89 11.25 -13.03
N GLU A 61 26.97 12.56 -13.22
CA GLU A 61 27.76 13.48 -12.39
C GLU A 61 26.99 13.81 -11.11
N CYS A 62 27.70 13.83 -9.98
CA CYS A 62 27.15 14.30 -8.72
C CYS A 62 27.11 15.83 -8.75
N LEU A 63 25.92 16.41 -8.92
CA LEU A 63 25.74 17.87 -8.92
C LEU A 63 25.55 18.43 -7.50
N ASP A 64 25.11 17.60 -6.56
CA ASP A 64 25.02 17.94 -5.14
C ASP A 64 25.44 16.75 -4.28
N ALA A 65 26.39 16.99 -3.37
CA ALA A 65 27.00 15.96 -2.52
C ALA A 65 26.00 15.23 -1.60
N ARG A 66 24.79 15.76 -1.42
CA ARG A 66 23.69 15.09 -0.69
C ARG A 66 23.01 14.00 -1.52
N GLY A 67 23.52 13.68 -2.71
CA GLY A 67 23.13 12.53 -3.51
C GLY A 67 22.30 12.87 -4.75
N PHE A 68 22.37 14.09 -5.28
CA PHE A 68 21.70 14.44 -6.53
C PHE A 68 22.63 14.22 -7.72
N PHE A 69 22.26 13.29 -8.60
CA PHE A 69 23.03 12.88 -9.77
C PHE A 69 22.31 13.26 -11.06
N CYS A 70 23.07 13.67 -12.07
CA CYS A 70 22.55 13.99 -13.40
C CYS A 70 23.56 13.64 -14.50
N GLY A 71 23.09 13.16 -15.64
CA GLY A 71 23.94 12.88 -16.79
C GLY A 71 23.16 12.85 -18.10
N VAL A 72 23.73 13.49 -19.13
CA VAL A 72 23.19 13.48 -20.49
C VAL A 72 23.77 12.29 -21.26
N LEU A 73 22.93 11.66 -22.08
CA LEU A 73 23.23 10.54 -22.97
C LEU A 73 23.08 11.02 -24.44
N PRO A 74 24.09 11.68 -25.03
CA PRO A 74 23.91 12.43 -26.29
C PRO A 74 23.58 11.54 -27.49
N ARG A 75 23.97 10.26 -27.42
CA ARG A 75 23.74 9.27 -28.48
C ARG A 75 22.35 8.65 -28.45
N ARG A 76 21.52 8.94 -27.44
CA ARG A 76 20.16 8.40 -27.30
C ARG A 76 19.14 9.51 -27.50
N LYS A 77 18.19 9.28 -28.40
CA LYS A 77 17.09 10.21 -28.71
C LYS A 77 15.71 9.70 -28.30
N ASN A 78 15.54 8.39 -28.24
CA ASN A 78 14.29 7.73 -27.87
C ASN A 78 14.42 7.12 -26.49
N PHE A 79 13.38 7.28 -25.66
CA PHE A 79 13.28 6.63 -24.35
C PHE A 79 13.57 5.13 -24.47
N PHE A 80 14.27 4.60 -23.46
CA PHE A 80 14.66 3.21 -23.42
C PHE A 80 14.67 2.71 -21.98
N ARG A 81 14.48 1.40 -21.79
CA ARG A 81 14.58 0.79 -20.47
C ARG A 81 16.04 0.83 -19.99
N TYR A 82 16.24 1.31 -18.77
CA TYR A 82 17.55 1.36 -18.11
C TYR A 82 17.46 0.91 -16.65
N GLN A 83 18.62 0.59 -16.09
CA GLN A 83 18.85 0.44 -14.66
C GLN A 83 19.96 1.38 -14.23
N LEU A 84 20.06 1.62 -12.93
CA LEU A 84 21.15 2.38 -12.32
C LEU A 84 22.10 1.40 -11.63
N ALA A 85 23.38 1.43 -12.00
CA ALA A 85 24.44 0.83 -11.21
C ALA A 85 24.93 1.86 -10.20
N VAL A 86 24.56 1.68 -8.94
CA VAL A 86 24.80 2.63 -7.86
C VAL A 86 25.80 2.04 -6.88
N THR A 87 26.83 2.80 -6.55
CA THR A 87 27.85 2.40 -5.58
C THR A 87 27.56 3.07 -4.23
N TRP A 88 27.31 2.25 -3.20
CA TRP A 88 27.20 2.67 -1.80
C TRP A 88 28.26 1.95 -0.99
N HIS A 89 29.01 2.69 -0.16
CA HIS A 89 30.06 2.11 0.71
C HIS A 89 31.03 1.14 -0.02
N GLY A 90 31.35 1.44 -1.28
CA GLY A 90 32.23 0.62 -2.11
C GLY A 90 31.57 -0.61 -2.76
N GLN A 91 30.29 -0.89 -2.48
CA GLN A 91 29.53 -1.96 -3.11
C GLN A 91 28.60 -1.43 -4.20
N GLN A 92 28.66 -2.06 -5.37
CA GLN A 92 27.79 -1.71 -6.49
C GLN A 92 26.52 -2.55 -6.49
N ASN A 93 25.37 -1.89 -6.59
CA ASN A 93 24.06 -2.49 -6.69
C ASN A 93 23.39 -2.05 -7.99
N LEU A 94 22.68 -2.97 -8.65
CA LEU A 94 21.82 -2.64 -9.79
C LEU A 94 20.40 -2.42 -9.28
N ILE A 95 19.82 -1.27 -9.61
CA ILE A 95 18.45 -0.93 -9.24
C ILE A 95 17.66 -0.44 -10.46
N ASP A 96 16.37 -0.72 -10.47
CA ASP A 96 15.43 -0.04 -11.38
C ASP A 96 15.06 1.33 -10.79
N ASP A 97 14.98 2.34 -11.65
CA ASP A 97 14.61 3.70 -11.26
C ASP A 97 13.08 3.83 -11.11
N PRO A 98 12.53 4.13 -9.92
CA PRO A 98 11.08 4.31 -9.72
C PRO A 98 10.48 5.42 -10.60
N TYR A 99 11.26 6.42 -10.98
CA TYR A 99 10.79 7.61 -11.70
C TYR A 99 10.81 7.45 -13.22
N ARG A 100 11.19 6.27 -13.73
CA ARG A 100 11.06 5.95 -15.16
C ARG A 100 9.66 5.49 -15.56
N PHE A 101 8.82 5.12 -14.59
CA PHE A 101 7.49 4.56 -14.84
C PHE A 101 6.45 5.67 -15.00
N GLY A 102 5.65 5.57 -16.08
CA GLY A 102 4.58 6.53 -16.38
C GLY A 102 3.41 6.47 -15.38
N PRO A 103 2.33 7.22 -15.65
CA PRO A 103 1.07 7.19 -14.90
C PRO A 103 0.57 5.76 -14.63
N LEU A 104 0.13 5.48 -13.40
CA LEU A 104 -0.24 4.12 -12.95
C LEU A 104 -1.73 3.86 -12.97
N ILE A 105 -2.52 4.87 -12.58
CA ILE A 105 -3.98 4.78 -12.58
C ILE A 105 -4.50 5.06 -13.98
N GLN A 106 -5.34 4.16 -14.49
CA GLN A 106 -5.97 4.29 -15.80
C GLN A 106 -6.92 5.50 -15.82
N GLU A 107 -7.12 6.11 -16.98
CA GLU A 107 -7.94 7.33 -17.10
C GLU A 107 -9.39 7.12 -16.64
N MET A 108 -9.98 5.97 -16.96
CA MET A 108 -11.34 5.64 -16.52
C MET A 108 -11.44 5.50 -14.99
N ASP A 109 -10.48 4.83 -14.36
CA ASP A 109 -10.45 4.67 -12.90
C ASP A 109 -10.28 6.03 -12.23
N ALA A 110 -9.37 6.87 -12.73
CA ALA A 110 -9.18 8.23 -12.23
C ALA A 110 -10.46 9.06 -12.33
N TRP A 111 -11.19 8.97 -13.44
CA TRP A 111 -12.46 9.66 -13.63
C TRP A 111 -13.54 9.18 -12.65
N LEU A 112 -13.77 7.87 -12.54
CA LEU A 112 -14.74 7.28 -11.60
C LEU A 112 -14.40 7.59 -10.13
N LEU A 113 -13.11 7.64 -9.79
CA LEU A 113 -12.66 8.02 -8.45
C LEU A 113 -12.93 9.49 -8.16
N SER A 114 -12.67 10.39 -9.12
CA SER A 114 -12.99 11.82 -8.99
C SER A 114 -14.49 12.09 -8.85
N GLU A 115 -15.35 11.30 -9.51
CA GLU A 115 -16.81 11.42 -9.38
C GLU A 115 -17.38 10.73 -8.13
N GLY A 116 -16.59 9.92 -7.42
CA GLY A 116 -17.07 9.11 -6.29
C GLY A 116 -18.00 7.95 -6.71
N THR A 117 -17.99 7.57 -7.99
CA THR A 117 -18.84 6.51 -8.57
C THR A 117 -18.09 5.20 -8.78
N HIS A 118 -16.79 5.16 -8.48
CA HIS A 118 -15.99 3.95 -8.52
C HIS A 118 -16.47 2.94 -7.48
N LEU A 119 -17.12 1.85 -7.90
CA LEU A 119 -17.69 0.85 -6.98
C LEU A 119 -16.66 -0.07 -6.33
N ARG A 120 -15.44 -0.13 -6.88
CA ARG A 120 -14.35 -1.00 -6.41
C ARG A 120 -13.03 -0.26 -6.23
N PRO A 121 -13.00 0.86 -5.48
CA PRO A 121 -11.82 1.74 -5.42
C PRO A 121 -10.60 1.00 -4.86
N TYR A 122 -10.83 -0.03 -4.04
CA TYR A 122 -9.82 -0.94 -3.52
C TYR A 122 -9.08 -1.77 -4.58
N GLU A 123 -9.56 -1.87 -5.83
CA GLU A 123 -8.79 -2.52 -6.91
C GLU A 123 -7.67 -1.61 -7.46
N THR A 124 -7.70 -0.33 -7.11
CA THR A 124 -6.80 0.70 -7.63
C THR A 124 -6.02 1.39 -6.51
N LEU A 125 -6.71 1.80 -5.45
CA LEU A 125 -6.13 2.43 -4.26
C LEU A 125 -5.47 1.40 -3.34
N GLY A 126 -4.46 1.85 -2.60
CA GLY A 126 -3.67 1.04 -1.70
C GLY A 126 -2.38 0.51 -2.35
N ALA A 127 -1.89 -0.63 -1.85
CA ALA A 127 -0.70 -1.31 -2.36
C ALA A 127 -1.06 -2.55 -3.18
N HIS A 128 -0.60 -2.59 -4.44
CA HIS A 128 -0.87 -3.68 -5.38
C HIS A 128 0.42 -4.20 -6.00
N ALA A 129 0.76 -5.46 -5.75
CA ALA A 129 1.87 -6.12 -6.42
C ALA A 129 1.62 -6.12 -7.94
N ASP A 130 2.63 -5.76 -8.72
CA ASP A 130 2.51 -5.61 -10.16
C ASP A 130 3.84 -5.90 -10.89
N THR A 131 3.76 -6.11 -12.20
CA THR A 131 4.92 -6.25 -13.08
C THR A 131 4.83 -5.24 -14.22
N MET A 132 5.68 -4.22 -14.17
CA MET A 132 5.73 -3.15 -15.17
C MET A 132 7.02 -3.23 -15.99
N ASP A 133 6.92 -3.23 -17.32
CA ASP A 133 8.06 -3.40 -18.24
C ASP A 133 8.95 -4.63 -17.92
N GLY A 134 8.37 -5.70 -17.38
CA GLY A 134 9.09 -6.89 -16.93
C GLY A 134 9.91 -6.67 -15.65
N VAL A 135 9.49 -5.75 -14.79
CA VAL A 135 10.05 -5.51 -13.45
C VAL A 135 8.96 -5.72 -12.42
N THR A 136 9.18 -6.65 -11.49
CA THR A 136 8.29 -6.90 -10.37
C THR A 136 8.46 -5.81 -9.31
N GLY A 137 7.34 -5.33 -8.77
CA GLY A 137 7.32 -4.35 -7.70
C GLY A 137 5.92 -4.17 -7.15
N THR A 138 5.67 -3.03 -6.52
CA THR A 138 4.35 -2.68 -5.97
C THR A 138 3.94 -1.28 -6.43
N ARG A 139 2.72 -1.16 -6.94
CA ARG A 139 2.05 0.12 -7.17
C ARG A 139 1.42 0.57 -5.86
N PHE A 140 1.71 1.79 -5.44
CA PHE A 140 1.09 2.44 -4.31
C PHE A 140 0.24 3.59 -4.82
N SER A 141 -0.98 3.74 -4.31
CA SER A 141 -1.74 4.96 -4.51
C SER A 141 -2.63 5.32 -3.33
N VAL A 142 -2.77 6.62 -3.09
CA VAL A 142 -3.50 7.15 -1.93
C VAL A 142 -4.10 8.51 -2.22
N TRP A 143 -5.34 8.73 -1.78
CA TRP A 143 -6.01 10.01 -1.95
C TRP A 143 -5.61 10.98 -0.83
N ALA A 144 -4.95 12.08 -1.19
CA ALA A 144 -4.51 13.12 -0.26
C ALA A 144 -4.43 14.47 -1.01
N PRO A 145 -5.57 15.02 -1.45
CA PRO A 145 -5.61 16.12 -2.41
C PRO A 145 -4.92 17.41 -1.92
N ASN A 146 -4.96 17.65 -0.61
CA ASN A 146 -4.43 18.86 0.02
C ASN A 146 -3.00 18.69 0.55
N ALA A 147 -2.44 17.48 0.49
CA ALA A 147 -1.06 17.25 0.88
C ALA A 147 -0.13 18.01 -0.07
N ARG A 148 0.94 18.59 0.49
CA ARG A 148 1.98 19.27 -0.31
C ARG A 148 2.97 18.27 -0.90
N ARG A 149 3.11 17.11 -0.26
CA ARG A 149 3.91 15.96 -0.72
C ARG A 149 3.38 14.70 -0.07
N VAL A 150 3.41 13.59 -0.79
CA VAL A 150 3.29 12.25 -0.22
C VAL A 150 4.50 11.40 -0.63
N SER A 151 5.00 10.59 0.28
CA SER A 151 6.02 9.56 0.03
C SER A 151 5.57 8.22 0.59
N VAL A 152 6.02 7.14 -0.04
CA VAL A 152 5.89 5.80 0.56
C VAL A 152 7.12 5.53 1.43
N VAL A 153 6.90 5.14 2.69
CA VAL A 153 7.96 4.76 3.63
C VAL A 153 7.73 3.32 4.09
N GLY A 154 8.79 2.55 4.22
CA GLY A 154 8.68 1.14 4.61
C GLY A 154 10.03 0.45 4.72
N GLN A 155 9.98 -0.88 4.90
CA GLN A 155 11.19 -1.68 5.05
C GLN A 155 12.15 -1.56 3.86
N PHE A 156 11.63 -1.44 2.64
CA PHE A 156 12.41 -1.35 1.39
C PHE A 156 13.18 -0.04 1.22
N ASN A 157 12.91 0.99 2.03
CA ASN A 157 13.65 2.26 2.00
C ASN A 157 14.06 2.77 3.38
N TYR A 158 14.13 1.86 4.36
CA TYR A 158 14.54 2.17 5.74
C TYR A 158 13.68 3.28 6.38
N TRP A 159 12.40 3.35 6.01
CA TRP A 159 11.46 4.35 6.48
C TRP A 159 11.85 5.81 6.15
N ASP A 160 12.67 6.04 5.13
CA ASP A 160 13.10 7.38 4.71
C ASP A 160 12.21 7.95 3.59
N GLY A 161 11.35 8.90 3.95
CA GLY A 161 10.40 9.54 3.04
C GLY A 161 11.03 10.39 1.93
N ARG A 162 12.33 10.68 1.99
CA ARG A 162 13.03 11.40 0.91
C ARG A 162 13.33 10.52 -0.30
N ARG A 163 13.30 9.18 -0.13
CA ARG A 163 13.68 8.21 -1.18
C ARG A 163 12.58 7.97 -2.21
N HIS A 164 11.32 7.94 -1.78
CA HIS A 164 10.17 7.58 -2.62
C HIS A 164 9.00 8.57 -2.57
N PRO A 165 9.21 9.88 -2.85
CA PRO A 165 8.11 10.81 -3.12
C PRO A 165 7.28 10.39 -4.33
N MET A 166 5.96 10.56 -4.20
CA MET A 166 4.95 10.09 -5.15
C MET A 166 4.58 11.18 -6.16
N ARG A 167 3.95 10.78 -7.27
CA ARG A 167 3.36 11.69 -8.27
C ARG A 167 1.94 12.05 -7.86
N LEU A 168 1.60 13.34 -7.85
CA LEU A 168 0.22 13.80 -7.72
C LEU A 168 -0.52 13.79 -9.07
N ARG A 169 -1.65 13.09 -9.15
CA ARG A 169 -2.65 13.19 -10.21
C ARG A 169 -3.61 14.33 -9.88
N LYS A 170 -3.33 15.52 -10.42
CA LYS A 170 -4.05 16.76 -10.07
C LYS A 170 -5.56 16.68 -10.34
N GLU A 171 -5.97 15.88 -11.33
CA GLU A 171 -7.36 15.65 -11.71
C GLU A 171 -8.19 14.88 -10.67
N SER A 172 -7.54 14.17 -9.73
CA SER A 172 -8.22 13.34 -8.71
C SER A 172 -7.74 13.57 -7.28
N GLY A 173 -6.60 14.24 -7.09
CA GLY A 173 -5.97 14.38 -5.77
C GLY A 173 -5.29 13.11 -5.28
N ILE A 174 -5.10 12.13 -6.17
CA ILE A 174 -4.48 10.84 -5.84
C ILE A 174 -2.98 10.92 -6.08
N TRP A 175 -2.21 10.46 -5.11
CA TRP A 175 -0.77 10.26 -5.22
C TRP A 175 -0.50 8.82 -5.66
N GLU A 176 0.47 8.62 -6.54
CA GLU A 176 0.83 7.28 -7.04
C GLU A 176 2.35 7.11 -7.24
N LEU A 177 2.86 5.90 -7.02
CA LEU A 177 4.25 5.52 -7.29
C LEU A 177 4.38 4.01 -7.46
N PHE A 178 5.21 3.57 -8.41
CA PHE A 178 5.60 2.18 -8.55
C PHE A 178 7.01 2.03 -7.98
N ILE A 179 7.18 1.10 -7.03
CA ILE A 179 8.46 0.85 -6.39
C ILE A 179 8.95 -0.54 -6.81
N PRO A 180 9.95 -0.61 -7.71
CA PRO A 180 10.61 -1.86 -8.07
C PRO A 180 11.14 -2.62 -6.84
N GLY A 181 10.96 -3.93 -6.81
CA GLY A 181 11.46 -4.79 -5.73
C GLY A 181 10.68 -4.74 -4.41
N ALA A 182 9.75 -3.80 -4.24
CA ALA A 182 8.78 -3.84 -3.14
C ALA A 182 7.84 -5.04 -3.35
N HIS A 183 7.70 -5.89 -2.34
CA HIS A 183 7.01 -7.19 -2.45
C HIS A 183 6.11 -7.50 -1.26
N ASN A 184 5.21 -8.46 -1.46
CA ASN A 184 4.25 -8.91 -0.45
C ASN A 184 4.94 -9.28 0.88
N GLY A 185 4.29 -8.94 1.98
CA GLY A 185 4.78 -9.16 3.35
C GLY A 185 5.63 -8.00 3.90
N GLN A 186 6.07 -7.06 3.06
CA GLN A 186 6.79 -5.89 3.55
C GLN A 186 5.86 -4.86 4.18
N LEU A 187 6.35 -4.21 5.24
CA LEU A 187 5.63 -3.16 5.95
C LEU A 187 5.85 -1.78 5.33
N TYR A 188 4.80 -0.97 5.29
CA TYR A 188 4.83 0.39 4.79
C TYR A 188 3.80 1.31 5.46
N LYS A 189 3.99 2.61 5.25
CA LYS A 189 3.08 3.72 5.56
C LYS A 189 3.21 4.81 4.49
N PHE A 190 2.33 5.78 4.52
CA PHE A 190 2.48 7.04 3.78
C PHE A 190 3.04 8.12 4.71
N GLU A 191 4.06 8.84 4.25
CA GLU A 191 4.58 10.04 4.89
C GLU A 191 4.10 11.26 4.11
N LEU A 192 3.26 12.09 4.73
CA LEU A 192 2.66 13.26 4.12
C LEU A 192 3.29 14.52 4.69
N LEU A 193 3.52 15.50 3.83
CA LEU A 193 3.65 16.89 4.24
C LEU A 193 2.25 17.52 4.09
N ASP A 194 1.59 17.81 5.20
CA ASP A 194 0.22 18.35 5.19
C ASP A 194 0.15 19.77 4.59
N ALA A 195 -1.06 20.29 4.42
CA ALA A 195 -1.29 21.63 3.87
C ALA A 195 -0.59 22.76 4.66
N ASN A 196 -0.33 22.53 5.95
CA ASN A 196 0.35 23.47 6.85
C ASN A 196 1.87 23.25 6.91
N GLY A 197 2.39 22.20 6.26
CA GLY A 197 3.82 21.87 6.28
C GLY A 197 4.23 20.99 7.46
N ASN A 198 3.31 20.35 8.17
CA ASN A 198 3.66 19.37 9.19
C ASN A 198 3.85 17.97 8.56
N LEU A 199 4.81 17.23 9.08
CA LEU A 199 5.03 15.85 8.69
C LEU A 199 4.06 14.92 9.42
N ARG A 200 3.34 14.08 8.67
CA ARG A 200 2.40 13.08 9.19
C ARG A 200 2.78 11.71 8.65
N ILE A 201 2.67 10.68 9.49
CA ILE A 201 2.89 9.29 9.06
C ILE A 201 1.59 8.52 9.26
N LYS A 202 1.00 8.08 8.15
CA LYS A 202 -0.34 7.47 8.09
C LYS A 202 -0.28 6.01 7.64
N ALA A 203 -1.09 5.17 8.26
CA ALA A 203 -1.44 3.87 7.72
C ALA A 203 -2.21 4.06 6.40
N ASP A 204 -2.14 3.07 5.52
CA ASP A 204 -2.88 3.07 4.26
C ASP A 204 -4.39 2.85 4.53
N PRO A 205 -5.28 3.79 4.13
CA PRO A 205 -6.73 3.63 4.24
C PRO A 205 -7.27 2.37 3.55
N TYR A 206 -6.56 1.89 2.52
CA TYR A 206 -6.89 0.74 1.68
C TYR A 206 -5.98 -0.48 1.95
N ALA A 207 -5.32 -0.54 3.11
CA ALA A 207 -4.55 -1.73 3.49
C ALA A 207 -5.43 -2.98 3.57
N PHE A 208 -5.04 -4.08 2.92
CA PHE A 208 -5.71 -5.38 3.08
C PHE A 208 -5.13 -6.21 4.24
N GLU A 209 -4.02 -5.77 4.83
CA GLU A 209 -3.38 -6.39 5.97
C GLU A 209 -2.57 -5.35 6.75
N ALA A 210 -2.53 -5.51 8.07
CA ALA A 210 -1.91 -4.58 9.00
C ALA A 210 -1.02 -5.30 10.02
N GLN A 211 -0.11 -4.56 10.64
CA GLN A 211 0.62 -5.05 11.81
C GLN A 211 -0.30 -5.29 13.00
N MET A 212 0.15 -6.17 13.90
CA MET A 212 -0.49 -6.39 15.18
C MET A 212 -0.35 -5.15 16.05
N ARG A 213 -1.48 -4.62 16.55
CA ARG A 213 -1.48 -3.51 17.51
C ARG A 213 -0.53 -3.78 18.70
N PRO A 214 0.12 -2.76 19.28
CA PRO A 214 -0.06 -1.32 19.05
C PRO A 214 0.66 -0.78 17.81
N GLU A 215 1.34 -1.65 17.04
CA GLU A 215 1.95 -1.25 15.78
C GLU A 215 0.89 -0.92 14.73
N THR A 216 1.26 -0.06 13.77
CA THR A 216 0.29 0.62 12.89
C THR A 216 0.69 0.63 11.42
N ALA A 217 1.75 -0.07 11.01
CA ALA A 217 2.07 -0.15 9.60
C ALA A 217 1.11 -1.06 8.83
N SER A 218 0.86 -0.67 7.58
CA SER A 218 0.19 -1.51 6.60
C SER A 218 1.18 -2.54 6.04
N MET A 219 0.67 -3.65 5.51
CA MET A 219 1.48 -4.70 4.91
C MET A 219 1.11 -4.87 3.44
N ILE A 220 2.11 -4.90 2.56
CA ILE A 220 1.91 -5.13 1.14
C ILE A 220 1.34 -6.53 0.95
N CYS A 221 0.18 -6.62 0.31
CA CYS A 221 -0.44 -7.89 -0.04
C CYS A 221 -1.42 -7.68 -1.21
N GLY A 222 -1.57 -8.67 -2.08
CA GLY A 222 -2.46 -8.56 -3.25
C GLY A 222 -3.92 -8.85 -2.91
N LEU A 223 -4.87 -8.53 -3.79
CA LEU A 223 -6.27 -8.89 -3.55
C LEU A 223 -6.48 -10.41 -3.45
N PRO A 224 -7.42 -10.88 -2.61
CA PRO A 224 -7.82 -12.28 -2.63
C PRO A 224 -8.58 -12.59 -3.92
N GLU A 225 -8.67 -13.88 -4.27
CA GLU A 225 -9.52 -14.34 -5.36
C GLU A 225 -11.00 -14.03 -5.08
N LYS A 226 -11.74 -13.68 -6.13
CA LYS A 226 -13.18 -13.44 -6.06
C LYS A 226 -13.91 -14.75 -5.81
N VAL A 227 -14.77 -14.78 -4.79
CA VAL A 227 -15.60 -15.94 -4.46
C VAL A 227 -17.04 -15.63 -4.81
N THR A 228 -17.65 -16.48 -5.64
CA THR A 228 -19.09 -16.40 -5.94
C THR A 228 -19.87 -17.22 -4.90
N PRO A 229 -20.91 -16.68 -4.25
CA PRO A 229 -21.72 -17.45 -3.32
C PRO A 229 -22.48 -18.56 -4.06
N SER A 230 -22.52 -19.77 -3.48
CA SER A 230 -23.27 -20.90 -4.05
C SER A 230 -24.78 -20.64 -4.04
N GLU A 231 -25.54 -21.35 -4.88
CA GLU A 231 -27.00 -21.24 -4.89
C GLU A 231 -27.63 -21.60 -3.54
N GLU A 232 -27.08 -22.59 -2.85
CA GLU A 232 -27.55 -22.98 -1.51
C GLU A 232 -27.39 -21.83 -0.52
N ARG A 233 -26.25 -21.12 -0.56
CA ARG A 233 -26.04 -19.94 0.28
C ARG A 233 -26.97 -18.79 -0.09
N GLN A 234 -27.17 -18.53 -1.39
CA GLN A 234 -28.11 -17.49 -1.82
C GLN A 234 -29.54 -17.78 -1.35
N LYS A 235 -29.98 -19.05 -1.36
CA LYS A 235 -31.28 -19.48 -0.83
C LYS A 235 -31.35 -19.34 0.70
N ALA A 236 -30.27 -19.69 1.41
CA ALA A 236 -30.21 -19.60 2.87
C ALA A 236 -30.26 -18.15 3.42
N ASN A 237 -30.04 -17.14 2.57
CA ASN A 237 -30.11 -15.72 2.93
C ASN A 237 -31.35 -15.01 2.35
N GLN A 238 -32.34 -15.75 1.85
CA GLN A 238 -33.61 -15.16 1.40
C GLN A 238 -34.46 -14.69 2.59
N PHE A 239 -35.35 -13.74 2.35
CA PHE A 239 -36.20 -13.15 3.38
C PHE A 239 -37.15 -14.17 4.07
N ASP A 240 -37.48 -15.25 3.38
CA ASP A 240 -38.35 -16.34 3.86
C ASP A 240 -37.55 -17.57 4.36
N ALA A 241 -36.22 -17.50 4.38
CA ALA A 241 -35.36 -18.54 4.94
C ALA A 241 -35.32 -18.48 6.48
N PRO A 242 -35.09 -19.60 7.18
CA PRO A 242 -34.89 -19.58 8.62
C PRO A 242 -33.59 -18.86 8.99
N ILE A 243 -33.70 -17.82 9.81
CA ILE A 243 -32.56 -17.05 10.32
C ILE A 243 -32.53 -17.14 11.85
N SER A 244 -31.51 -17.83 12.35
CA SER A 244 -31.12 -17.87 13.75
C SER A 244 -29.62 -17.61 13.85
N ILE A 245 -29.27 -16.54 14.55
CA ILE A 245 -27.94 -15.92 14.58
C ILE A 245 -27.27 -16.20 15.93
N TYR A 246 -26.01 -16.62 15.91
CA TYR A 246 -25.13 -16.61 17.07
C TYR A 246 -24.14 -15.46 16.94
N GLU A 247 -24.36 -14.39 17.69
CA GLU A 247 -23.50 -13.21 17.74
C GLU A 247 -22.24 -13.49 18.57
N VAL A 248 -21.06 -13.12 18.07
CA VAL A 248 -19.78 -13.48 18.65
C VAL A 248 -18.78 -12.34 18.58
N HIS A 249 -18.23 -11.96 19.74
CA HIS A 249 -16.96 -11.25 19.81
C HIS A 249 -15.79 -12.24 19.86
N LEU A 250 -15.03 -12.35 18.78
CA LEU A 250 -13.96 -13.35 18.62
C LEU A 250 -12.91 -13.28 19.74
N GLY A 251 -12.59 -12.07 20.22
CA GLY A 251 -11.57 -11.86 21.25
C GLY A 251 -11.99 -12.22 22.69
N SER A 252 -13.26 -12.61 22.91
CA SER A 252 -13.78 -12.98 24.22
C SER A 252 -14.66 -14.23 24.24
N TRP A 253 -15.01 -14.82 23.10
CA TRP A 253 -15.78 -16.08 23.05
C TRP A 253 -15.09 -17.20 23.82
N ARG A 254 -13.79 -17.40 23.55
CA ARG A 254 -12.92 -18.32 24.27
C ARG A 254 -11.47 -17.85 24.17
N ARG A 255 -10.69 -18.16 25.20
CA ARG A 255 -9.25 -17.90 25.28
C ARG A 255 -8.52 -19.18 25.65
N HIS A 256 -7.25 -19.21 25.31
CA HIS A 256 -6.31 -20.25 25.73
C HIS A 256 -6.22 -20.28 27.25
N THR A 257 -6.37 -21.46 27.86
CA THR A 257 -6.45 -21.59 29.33
C THR A 257 -5.10 -21.45 30.02
N ASP A 258 -4.02 -21.73 29.30
CA ASP A 258 -2.63 -21.69 29.79
C ASP A 258 -2.08 -20.26 29.85
N ASN A 259 -2.46 -19.38 28.91
CA ASN A 259 -1.87 -18.05 28.78
C ASN A 259 -2.89 -16.91 28.61
N ASN A 260 -4.19 -17.21 28.59
CA ASN A 260 -5.28 -16.25 28.38
C ASN A 260 -5.18 -15.45 27.06
N PHE A 261 -4.45 -15.98 26.09
CA PHE A 261 -4.33 -15.41 24.74
C PHE A 261 -5.55 -15.77 23.88
N TRP A 262 -5.77 -15.02 22.81
CA TRP A 262 -6.89 -15.30 21.91
C TRP A 262 -6.69 -16.58 21.12
N LEU A 263 -7.80 -17.19 20.73
CA LEU A 263 -7.79 -18.16 19.65
C LEU A 263 -7.50 -17.46 18.32
N SER A 264 -6.71 -18.12 17.48
CA SER A 264 -6.55 -17.75 16.08
C SER A 264 -7.82 -18.03 15.27
N TYR A 265 -7.94 -17.44 14.07
CA TYR A 265 -9.03 -17.74 13.14
C TYR A 265 -9.10 -19.23 12.80
N ARG A 266 -7.95 -19.94 12.75
CA ARG A 266 -7.93 -21.40 12.53
C ARG A 266 -8.51 -22.17 13.72
N GLU A 267 -8.12 -21.81 14.93
CA GLU A 267 -8.66 -22.45 16.14
C GLU A 267 -10.15 -22.12 16.33
N LEU A 268 -10.58 -20.92 15.96
CA LEU A 268 -11.99 -20.54 15.89
C LEU A 268 -12.74 -21.38 14.85
N ALA A 269 -12.12 -21.66 13.69
CA ALA A 269 -12.72 -22.54 12.68
C ALA A 269 -12.91 -23.97 13.21
N ASP A 270 -11.97 -24.46 14.02
CA ASP A 270 -12.04 -25.81 14.58
C ASP A 270 -12.95 -25.92 15.82
N GLN A 271 -13.17 -24.82 16.54
CA GLN A 271 -13.91 -24.83 17.81
C GLN A 271 -15.27 -24.12 17.73
N LEU A 272 -15.30 -22.87 17.26
CA LEU A 272 -16.52 -22.04 17.23
C LEU A 272 -17.50 -22.56 16.17
N VAL A 273 -17.02 -22.90 14.97
CA VAL A 273 -17.89 -23.34 13.86
C VAL A 273 -18.63 -24.63 14.21
N PRO A 274 -17.98 -25.73 14.66
CA PRO A 274 -18.70 -26.94 15.05
C PRO A 274 -19.65 -26.71 16.23
N TYR A 275 -19.26 -25.85 17.18
CA TYR A 275 -20.10 -25.50 18.32
C TYR A 275 -21.40 -24.81 17.87
N ALA A 276 -21.31 -23.76 17.07
CA ALA A 276 -22.48 -23.04 16.57
C ALA A 276 -23.38 -23.93 15.71
N LYS A 277 -22.78 -24.82 14.90
CA LYS A 277 -23.51 -25.81 14.12
C LYS A 277 -24.24 -26.82 15.00
N TRP A 278 -23.57 -27.36 16.02
CA TRP A 278 -24.16 -28.31 16.97
C TRP A 278 -25.33 -27.69 17.75
N MET A 279 -25.22 -26.42 18.12
CA MET A 279 -26.29 -25.65 18.76
C MET A 279 -27.50 -25.40 17.83
N GLY A 280 -27.36 -25.64 16.53
CA GLY A 280 -28.45 -25.50 15.55
C GLY A 280 -28.61 -24.11 14.95
N PHE A 281 -27.62 -23.22 15.10
CA PHE A 281 -27.66 -21.90 14.46
C PHE A 281 -27.49 -22.02 12.93
N THR A 282 -27.96 -20.98 12.25
CA THR A 282 -27.87 -20.86 10.78
C THR A 282 -26.82 -19.84 10.34
N HIS A 283 -26.54 -18.87 11.21
CA HIS A 283 -25.64 -17.75 10.95
C HIS A 283 -24.72 -17.51 12.15
N LEU A 284 -23.48 -17.12 11.86
CA LEU A 284 -22.60 -16.43 12.80
C LEU A 284 -22.67 -14.94 12.49
N GLU A 285 -22.87 -14.11 13.50
CA GLU A 285 -22.68 -12.66 13.39
C GLU A 285 -21.43 -12.29 14.16
N LEU A 286 -20.46 -11.69 13.49
CA LEU A 286 -19.21 -11.28 14.12
C LEU A 286 -19.28 -9.80 14.42
N LEU A 287 -18.99 -9.44 15.68
CA LEU A 287 -18.61 -8.07 16.00
C LEU A 287 -17.44 -7.61 15.11
N PRO A 288 -17.24 -6.30 14.92
CA PRO A 288 -16.38 -5.78 13.86
C PRO A 288 -14.98 -6.42 13.85
N VAL A 289 -14.67 -7.04 12.71
CA VAL A 289 -13.40 -7.75 12.50
C VAL A 289 -12.36 -6.90 11.78
N ASN A 290 -12.70 -5.67 11.39
CA ASN A 290 -11.75 -4.71 10.82
C ASN A 290 -10.62 -4.39 11.81
N GLU A 291 -9.45 -4.00 11.30
CA GLU A 291 -8.35 -3.61 12.17
C GLU A 291 -8.72 -2.37 12.99
N HIS A 292 -8.43 -2.44 14.29
CA HIS A 292 -8.79 -1.41 15.27
C HIS A 292 -7.72 -1.36 16.39
N PRO A 293 -7.38 -0.18 16.93
CA PRO A 293 -6.24 -0.02 17.83
C PRO A 293 -6.52 -0.45 19.27
N PHE A 294 -7.78 -0.44 19.70
CA PHE A 294 -8.15 -0.62 21.10
C PHE A 294 -9.19 -1.73 21.31
N ASP A 295 -8.83 -2.76 22.07
CA ASP A 295 -9.73 -3.91 22.34
C ASP A 295 -11.02 -3.51 23.05
N GLY A 296 -10.98 -2.50 23.93
CA GLY A 296 -12.15 -2.05 24.68
C GLY A 296 -13.22 -1.39 23.80
N SER A 297 -12.92 -1.10 22.53
CA SER A 297 -13.91 -0.65 21.55
C SER A 297 -14.79 -1.79 21.01
N TRP A 298 -14.41 -3.04 21.27
CA TRP A 298 -15.02 -4.25 20.69
C TRP A 298 -14.99 -4.28 19.16
N GLY A 299 -14.13 -3.47 18.53
CA GLY A 299 -14.02 -3.32 17.09
C GLY A 299 -14.76 -2.10 16.52
N TYR A 300 -15.63 -1.44 17.30
CA TYR A 300 -16.44 -0.30 16.83
C TYR A 300 -15.67 1.01 16.65
N GLN A 301 -14.35 1.01 16.74
CA GLN A 301 -13.48 2.14 16.41
C GLN A 301 -12.43 1.70 15.40
N PRO A 302 -12.82 1.40 14.14
CA PRO A 302 -11.90 0.85 13.16
C PRO A 302 -10.93 1.89 12.63
N THR A 303 -9.71 1.44 12.32
CA THR A 303 -8.68 2.23 11.63
C THR A 303 -8.22 1.59 10.32
N GLY A 304 -8.41 0.27 10.14
CA GLY A 304 -8.15 -0.44 8.89
C GLY A 304 -9.41 -1.07 8.31
N LEU A 305 -10.19 -0.29 7.55
CA LEU A 305 -11.50 -0.70 7.02
C LEU A 305 -11.44 -1.85 6.00
N TYR A 306 -10.29 -2.10 5.40
CA TYR A 306 -10.10 -3.16 4.39
C TYR A 306 -9.29 -4.36 4.90
N ALA A 307 -8.82 -4.33 6.16
CA ALA A 307 -8.00 -5.39 6.74
C ALA A 307 -8.76 -6.10 7.88
N PRO A 308 -8.89 -7.43 7.87
CA PRO A 308 -9.27 -8.15 9.07
C PRO A 308 -8.17 -8.01 10.13
N THR A 309 -8.56 -7.90 11.41
CA THR A 309 -7.61 -7.63 12.49
C THR A 309 -6.56 -8.74 12.62
N ARG A 310 -5.31 -8.32 12.83
CA ARG A 310 -4.15 -9.20 12.97
C ARG A 310 -4.16 -10.02 14.26
N ARG A 311 -5.00 -9.66 15.24
CA ARG A 311 -5.12 -10.30 16.57
C ARG A 311 -5.28 -11.81 16.50
N PHE A 312 -6.03 -12.29 15.51
CA PHE A 312 -6.39 -13.70 15.39
C PHE A 312 -5.65 -14.41 14.24
N GLY A 313 -4.68 -13.74 13.59
CA GLY A 313 -3.88 -14.33 12.51
C GLY A 313 -3.94 -13.52 11.23
N THR A 314 -3.65 -14.18 10.11
CA THR A 314 -3.60 -13.53 8.80
C THR A 314 -4.98 -13.40 8.17
N ARG A 315 -5.09 -12.56 7.14
CA ARG A 315 -6.29 -12.47 6.31
C ARG A 315 -6.67 -13.82 5.68
N ASP A 316 -5.69 -14.66 5.37
CA ASP A 316 -5.94 -15.98 4.78
C ASP A 316 -6.44 -16.97 5.84
N ASP A 317 -6.03 -16.80 7.10
CA ASP A 317 -6.63 -17.52 8.22
C ASP A 317 -8.09 -17.08 8.46
N PHE A 318 -8.39 -15.79 8.29
CA PHE A 318 -9.78 -15.31 8.32
C PHE A 318 -10.60 -15.90 7.16
N ARG A 319 -10.06 -15.94 5.93
CA ARG A 319 -10.72 -16.64 4.80
C ARG A 319 -10.93 -18.11 5.09
N TYR A 320 -9.98 -18.78 5.73
CA TYR A 320 -10.13 -20.17 6.17
C TYR A 320 -11.31 -20.33 7.14
N PHE A 321 -11.42 -19.45 8.14
CA PHE A 321 -12.56 -19.43 9.07
C PHE A 321 -13.91 -19.27 8.34
N ILE A 322 -14.00 -18.31 7.42
CA ILE A 322 -15.21 -18.08 6.61
C ILE A 322 -15.55 -19.32 5.77
N ASN A 323 -14.55 -19.95 5.14
CA ASN A 323 -14.76 -21.17 4.35
C ASN A 323 -15.19 -22.35 5.22
N ALA A 324 -14.65 -22.51 6.42
CA ALA A 324 -15.06 -23.54 7.36
C ALA A 324 -16.52 -23.35 7.82
N ALA A 325 -16.93 -22.11 8.12
CA ALA A 325 -18.32 -21.79 8.43
C ALA A 325 -19.25 -22.17 7.28
N HIS A 326 -18.92 -21.77 6.05
CA HIS A 326 -19.71 -22.12 4.86
C HIS A 326 -19.77 -23.63 4.62
N ALA A 327 -18.66 -24.36 4.80
CA ALA A 327 -18.62 -25.81 4.65
C ALA A 327 -19.49 -26.53 5.70
N ALA A 328 -19.65 -25.96 6.91
CA ALA A 328 -20.57 -26.44 7.93
C ALA A 328 -22.05 -26.03 7.68
N GLY A 329 -22.31 -25.28 6.61
CA GLY A 329 -23.63 -24.74 6.29
C GLY A 329 -24.05 -23.58 7.17
N LEU A 330 -23.09 -22.86 7.78
CA LEU A 330 -23.33 -21.58 8.46
C LEU A 330 -23.05 -20.44 7.50
N ASN A 331 -23.91 -19.44 7.48
CA ASN A 331 -23.62 -18.15 6.86
C ASN A 331 -22.92 -17.22 7.85
N VAL A 332 -22.21 -16.20 7.35
CA VAL A 332 -21.49 -15.24 8.20
C VAL A 332 -21.95 -13.82 7.89
N ILE A 333 -22.37 -13.12 8.93
CA ILE A 333 -22.70 -11.70 8.95
C ILE A 333 -21.52 -10.99 9.63
N LEU A 334 -21.14 -9.84 9.08
CA LEU A 334 -20.09 -9.00 9.66
C LEU A 334 -20.71 -7.68 10.08
N ASP A 335 -20.50 -7.30 11.33
CA ASP A 335 -20.74 -5.93 11.75
C ASP A 335 -19.82 -4.99 10.98
N TRP A 336 -20.45 -4.04 10.31
CA TRP A 336 -19.77 -3.02 9.53
C TRP A 336 -19.99 -1.66 10.16
N VAL A 337 -18.91 -0.88 10.32
CA VAL A 337 -18.92 0.38 11.07
C VAL A 337 -18.59 1.56 10.14
N PRO A 338 -19.52 2.01 9.29
CA PRO A 338 -19.32 3.16 8.40
C PRO A 338 -19.65 4.51 9.05
N GLY A 339 -20.21 4.52 10.27
CA GLY A 339 -20.77 5.71 10.90
C GLY A 339 -19.73 6.70 11.46
N HIS A 340 -18.54 6.21 11.84
CA HIS A 340 -17.47 7.02 12.44
C HIS A 340 -16.12 6.29 12.38
N PHE A 341 -15.05 7.02 12.64
CA PHE A 341 -13.70 6.51 12.88
C PHE A 341 -13.05 7.28 14.06
N PRO A 342 -12.08 6.70 14.79
CA PRO A 342 -11.47 7.36 15.93
C PRO A 342 -10.45 8.42 15.49
N SER A 343 -10.04 9.28 16.42
CA SER A 343 -9.12 10.40 16.16
C SER A 343 -7.63 10.02 16.19
N ASP A 344 -7.29 8.73 16.08
CA ASP A 344 -5.91 8.26 16.08
C ASP A 344 -5.09 8.90 14.94
N GLU A 345 -3.98 9.55 15.29
CA GLU A 345 -3.18 10.33 14.33
C GLU A 345 -2.65 9.50 13.16
N PHE A 346 -2.37 8.21 13.36
CA PHE A 346 -1.88 7.34 12.29
C PHE A 346 -2.98 6.95 11.28
N SER A 347 -4.25 7.27 11.55
CA SER A 347 -5.42 6.84 10.77
C SER A 347 -6.03 8.02 9.97
N LEU A 348 -7.33 7.96 9.67
CA LEU A 348 -8.05 8.87 8.77
C LEU A 348 -8.24 10.32 9.29
N ALA A 349 -8.00 10.57 10.58
CA ALA A 349 -8.18 11.90 11.16
C ALA A 349 -7.16 12.91 10.58
N GLU A 350 -7.63 14.02 9.98
CA GLU A 350 -6.75 15.00 9.32
C GLU A 350 -5.78 14.37 8.31
N PHE A 351 -6.30 13.49 7.44
CA PHE A 351 -5.55 12.90 6.31
C PHE A 351 -5.35 13.92 5.19
#